data_AF-A0AAD5HYE3-F1
#
_entry.id   AF-A0AAD5HYE3-F1
#
_cell.length_a   1.000
_cell.length_b   1.000
_cell.length_c   1.000
_cell.angle_alpha   90.00
_cell.angle_beta   90.00
_cell.angle_gamma   90.00
#
_symmetry.space_group_name_H-M   'P 1'
#
loop_
_entity.id
_entity.type
_entity.pdbx_description
1 polymer ?
#
loop_
_entity_poly.entity_id
_entity_poly.type
_entity_poly.pdbx_seq_one_letter_code
_entity_poly.pdbx_strand_id
1 'polypeptide(L)'
;MAHFHQLPASGVAFTSQTTLSRYHATEGCARGFCTACGSWLFWRREASDTISMSVGSLDEDVLKRWGKLLAHAELHFWCENEIEGATDHLQGEKWKQDNEGEGAERMN
;
A
#
# COMPACT_ATOMS: atom_id res chain seq x y z
N MET A 1 6.75 -5.84 5.74
CA MET A 1 6.63 -4.68 4.83
C MET A 1 5.76 -5.05 3.64
N ALA A 2 4.88 -4.16 3.21
CA ALA A 2 4.11 -4.30 1.99
C ALA A 2 4.44 -3.12 1.06
N HIS A 3 4.70 -3.40 -0.22
CA HIS A 3 5.00 -2.37 -1.21
C HIS A 3 3.72 -1.99 -1.95
N PHE A 4 3.42 -0.69 -1.93
CA PHE A 4 2.31 -0.11 -2.67
C PHE A 4 2.81 0.86 -3.71
N HIS A 5 2.16 0.86 -4.86
CA HIS A 5 2.32 1.91 -5.84
C HIS A 5 1.03 2.73 -5.89
N GLN A 6 1.16 4.04 -5.67
CA GLN A 6 0.03 4.96 -5.76
C GLN A 6 -0.14 5.45 -7.20
N LEU A 7 -1.36 5.34 -7.71
CA LEU A 7 -1.73 5.79 -9.05
C LEU A 7 -3.13 6.41 -9.05
N PRO A 8 -3.52 7.13 -10.13
CA PRO A 8 -4.88 7.60 -10.29
C PRO A 8 -5.88 6.43 -10.25
N ALA A 9 -6.96 6.58 -9.50
CA ALA A 9 -8.03 5.60 -9.40
C ALA A 9 -8.71 5.35 -10.75
N SER A 10 -8.74 6.36 -11.63
CA SER A 10 -9.21 6.25 -13.01
C SER A 10 -8.37 5.30 -13.87
N GLY A 11 -7.13 4.98 -13.46
CA GLY A 11 -6.25 4.03 -14.11
C GLY A 11 -6.48 2.56 -13.70
N VAL A 12 -7.44 2.28 -12.80
CA VAL A 12 -7.69 0.93 -12.29
C VAL A 12 -9.10 0.46 -12.66
N ALA A 13 -9.19 -0.73 -13.25
CA ALA A 13 -10.46 -1.41 -13.52
C ALA A 13 -10.47 -2.80 -12.86
N PHE A 14 -11.48 -3.08 -12.05
CA PHE A 14 -11.71 -4.42 -11.51
C PHE A 14 -12.55 -5.23 -12.52
N THR A 15 -11.91 -6.15 -13.22
CA THR A 15 -12.56 -6.98 -14.25
C THR A 15 -13.43 -8.09 -13.65
N SER A 16 -13.27 -8.40 -12.36
CA SER A 16 -14.11 -9.30 -11.58
C SER A 16 -14.26 -8.79 -10.15
N GLN A 17 -15.43 -9.03 -9.57
CA GLN A 17 -15.73 -8.72 -8.17
C GLN A 17 -16.15 -9.94 -7.34
N THR A 18 -16.11 -11.14 -7.93
CA THR A 18 -16.62 -12.37 -7.30
C THR A 18 -15.96 -12.68 -5.96
N THR A 19 -14.66 -12.46 -5.86
CA THR A 19 -13.88 -12.66 -4.62
C THR A 19 -13.33 -11.36 -4.04
N LEU A 20 -13.70 -10.21 -4.62
CA LEU A 20 -13.19 -8.92 -4.17
C LEU A 20 -14.04 -8.41 -3.01
N SER A 21 -13.46 -8.33 -1.82
CA SER A 21 -14.08 -7.72 -0.64
C SER A 21 -13.35 -6.45 -0.22
N ARG A 22 -14.03 -5.61 0.57
CA ARG A 22 -13.49 -4.36 1.13
C ARG A 22 -13.72 -4.36 2.63
N TYR A 23 -12.70 -3.97 3.36
CA TYR A 23 -12.77 -3.76 4.79
C TYR A 23 -12.51 -2.29 5.12
N HIS A 24 -13.39 -1.71 5.93
CA HIS A 24 -13.37 -0.30 6.34
C HIS A 24 -13.14 -0.20 7.84
N ALA A 25 -11.87 -0.19 8.26
CA ALA A 25 -11.51 0.07 9.66
C ALA A 25 -11.79 1.54 10.05
N THR A 26 -11.66 2.44 9.07
CA THR A 26 -11.95 3.86 9.18
C THR A 26 -12.97 4.20 8.11
N GLU A 27 -13.99 4.97 8.46
CA GLU A 27 -15.02 5.42 7.50
C GLU A 27 -14.36 6.12 6.31
N GLY A 28 -14.83 5.82 5.09
CA GLY A 28 -14.26 6.34 3.84
C GLY A 28 -12.86 5.84 3.50
N CYS A 29 -12.28 4.88 4.24
CA CYS A 29 -11.00 4.25 3.92
C CYS A 29 -11.18 2.75 3.67
N ALA A 30 -10.93 2.29 2.45
CA ALA A 30 -11.14 0.91 2.04
C ALA A 30 -9.81 0.16 1.89
N ARG A 31 -9.73 -1.04 2.48
CA ARG A 31 -8.73 -2.07 2.19
C ARG A 31 -9.38 -3.15 1.33
N GLY A 32 -8.96 -3.27 0.07
CA GLY A 32 -9.47 -4.30 -0.84
C GLY A 32 -8.66 -5.58 -0.76
N PHE A 33 -9.31 -6.74 -0.66
CA PHE A 33 -8.64 -8.04 -0.58
C PHE A 33 -9.42 -9.15 -1.29
N CYS A 34 -8.74 -10.24 -1.63
CA CYS A 34 -9.35 -11.44 -2.20
C CYS A 34 -9.84 -12.38 -1.08
N THR A 35 -11.12 -12.72 -1.06
CA THR A 35 -11.72 -13.63 -0.08
C THR A 35 -11.34 -15.10 -0.27
N ALA A 36 -10.84 -15.47 -1.45
CA ALA A 36 -10.44 -16.85 -1.75
C ALA A 36 -9.01 -17.18 -1.28
N CYS A 37 -8.08 -16.23 -1.39
CA CYS A 37 -6.66 -16.45 -1.06
C CYS A 37 -6.11 -15.50 0.02
N GLY A 38 -6.87 -14.51 0.47
CA GLY A 38 -6.45 -13.53 1.48
C GLY A 38 -5.48 -12.45 1.00
N SER A 39 -5.17 -12.39 -0.30
CA SER A 39 -4.25 -11.37 -0.84
C SER A 39 -4.80 -9.95 -0.63
N TRP A 40 -3.98 -9.07 -0.06
CA TRP A 40 -4.25 -7.64 0.01
C TRP A 40 -3.98 -7.03 -1.38
N LEU A 41 -5.00 -6.38 -1.95
CA LEU A 41 -4.94 -5.84 -3.31
C LEU A 41 -4.71 -4.34 -3.32
N PHE A 42 -5.43 -3.58 -2.48
CA PHE A 42 -5.29 -2.14 -2.45
C PHE A 42 -5.64 -1.51 -1.10
N TRP A 43 -5.18 -0.28 -0.92
CA TRP A 43 -5.71 0.67 0.05
C TRP A 43 -6.13 1.97 -0.65
N ARG A 44 -7.21 2.60 -0.21
CA ARG A 44 -7.56 3.96 -0.65
C ARG A 44 -8.43 4.71 0.35
N ARG A 45 -8.34 6.04 0.33
CA ARG A 45 -9.43 6.93 0.73
C ARG A 45 -10.42 7.01 -0.42
N GLU A 46 -11.70 6.72 -0.19
CA GLU A 46 -12.71 6.62 -1.24
C GLU A 46 -13.00 7.96 -1.92
N ALA A 47 -12.89 9.06 -1.16
CA ALA A 47 -12.99 10.43 -1.68
C ALA A 47 -11.72 10.91 -2.44
N SER A 48 -10.62 10.14 -2.42
CA SER A 48 -9.41 10.48 -3.18
C SER A 48 -9.50 9.97 -4.62
N ASP A 49 -8.89 10.74 -5.53
CA ASP A 49 -8.65 10.36 -6.93
C ASP A 49 -7.48 9.38 -7.08
N THR A 50 -6.86 8.95 -5.99
CA THR A 50 -5.76 7.98 -5.98
C THR A 50 -6.14 6.66 -5.33
N ILE A 51 -5.44 5.61 -5.74
CA ILE A 51 -5.50 4.27 -5.15
C ILE A 51 -4.07 3.74 -5.00
N SER A 52 -3.79 3.13 -3.85
CA SER A 52 -2.52 2.45 -3.59
C SER A 52 -2.69 0.97 -3.88
N MET A 53 -2.09 0.49 -4.97
CA MET A 53 -2.16 -0.92 -5.39
C MET A 53 -0.95 -1.70 -4.87
N SER A 54 -1.19 -2.92 -4.39
CA SER A 54 -0.11 -3.78 -3.89
C SER A 54 0.76 -4.24 -5.05
N VAL A 55 2.06 -3.94 -5.01
CA VAL A 55 2.99 -4.30 -6.10
C VAL A 55 3.05 -5.81 -6.31
N GLY A 56 2.90 -6.59 -5.22
CA GLY A 56 2.87 -8.05 -5.27
C GLY A 56 1.67 -8.67 -5.99
N SER A 57 0.66 -7.88 -6.38
CA SER A 57 -0.47 -8.39 -7.18
C SER A 57 -0.25 -8.30 -8.69
N LEU A 58 0.91 -7.79 -9.14
CA LEU A 58 1.25 -7.71 -10.55
C LEU A 58 1.84 -9.04 -11.05
N ASP A 59 1.60 -9.35 -12.32
CA ASP A 59 2.11 -10.57 -12.95
C ASP A 59 3.64 -10.62 -12.92
N GLU A 60 4.17 -11.85 -12.89
CA GLU A 60 5.60 -12.10 -12.71
C GLU A 60 6.45 -11.44 -13.81
N ASP A 61 5.98 -11.42 -15.06
CA ASP A 61 6.69 -10.80 -16.18
C ASP A 61 6.73 -9.27 -16.08
N VAL A 62 5.65 -8.65 -15.59
CA VAL A 62 5.61 -7.22 -15.24
C VAL A 62 6.63 -6.93 -14.15
N LEU A 63 6.68 -7.75 -13.08
CA LEU A 63 7.65 -7.57 -11.99
C LEU A 63 9.09 -7.82 -12.42
N LYS A 64 9.36 -8.77 -13.31
CA LYS A 64 10.70 -8.97 -13.88
C LYS A 64 11.16 -7.73 -14.66
N ARG A 65 10.25 -7.06 -15.36
CA ARG A 65 10.56 -5.88 -16.17
C ARG A 65 10.65 -4.60 -15.34
N TRP A 66 9.68 -4.37 -14.46
CA TRP A 66 9.46 -3.08 -13.78
C TRP A 66 9.56 -3.17 -12.27
N GLY A 67 9.72 -4.36 -11.68
CA GLY A 67 9.65 -4.56 -10.24
C GLY A 67 10.64 -3.73 -9.44
N LYS A 68 11.84 -3.46 -9.97
CA LYS A 68 12.80 -2.55 -9.32
C LYS A 68 12.26 -1.13 -9.18
N LEU A 69 11.55 -0.63 -10.20
CA LEU A 69 10.95 0.70 -10.16
C LEU A 69 9.70 0.71 -9.27
N LEU A 70 8.86 -0.32 -9.38
CA LEU A 70 7.58 -0.39 -8.69
C LEU A 70 7.72 -0.70 -7.19
N ALA A 71 8.74 -1.48 -6.81
CA ALA A 71 8.98 -1.88 -5.42
C ALA A 71 9.99 -0.97 -4.70
N HIS A 72 10.64 -0.03 -5.39
CA HIS A 72 11.50 0.96 -4.74
C HIS A 72 10.64 1.94 -3.95
N ALA A 73 10.85 1.98 -2.63
CA ALA A 73 10.12 2.85 -1.72
C ALA A 73 11.09 3.82 -1.06
N GLU A 74 10.86 5.12 -1.25
CA GLU A 74 11.56 6.20 -0.54
C GLU A 74 10.75 6.74 0.65
N LEU A 75 9.53 6.23 0.83
CA LEU A 75 8.59 6.66 1.86
C LEU A 75 7.99 5.44 2.56
N HIS A 76 8.04 5.44 3.89
CA HIS A 76 7.57 4.36 4.74
C HIS A 76 6.63 4.90 5.81
N PHE A 77 5.50 4.21 5.98
CA PHE A 77 4.47 4.54 6.95
C PHE A 77 4.38 3.50 8.05
N TRP A 78 3.83 3.90 9.19
CA TRP A 78 3.58 3.00 10.33
C TRP A 78 4.87 2.40 10.91
N CYS A 79 5.96 3.18 10.91
CA CYS A 79 7.29 2.76 11.36
C CYS A 79 7.48 2.88 12.89
N GLU A 80 6.50 3.37 13.66
CA GLU A 80 6.65 3.59 15.11
C GLU A 80 7.05 2.32 15.90
N ASN A 81 6.70 1.14 15.38
CA ASN A 81 6.94 -0.17 15.99
C ASN A 81 8.06 -0.95 15.27
N GLU A 82 9.02 -0.26 14.65
CA GLU A 82 10.22 -0.90 14.12
C GLU A 82 10.99 -1.65 15.22
N ILE A 83 11.51 -2.81 14.87
CA ILE A 83 12.26 -3.70 15.76
C ILE A 83 13.72 -3.61 15.37
N GLU A 84 14.56 -3.23 16.34
CA GLU A 84 16.00 -3.10 16.17
C GLU A 84 16.62 -4.39 15.59
N GLY A 85 17.39 -4.24 14.51
CA GLY A 85 18.04 -5.34 13.80
C GLY A 85 17.12 -6.23 12.97
N ALA A 86 15.80 -6.01 12.97
CA ALA A 86 14.84 -6.80 12.22
C ALA A 86 14.10 -6.00 11.14
N THR A 87 13.55 -4.84 11.49
CA THR A 87 12.72 -4.03 10.56
C THR A 87 13.14 -2.57 10.45
N ASP A 88 14.21 -2.17 11.12
CA ASP A 88 14.78 -0.81 11.15
C ASP A 88 15.69 -0.45 9.96
N HIS A 89 15.93 -1.40 9.05
CA HIS A 89 16.85 -1.28 7.92
C HIS A 89 16.28 -0.55 6.70
N LEU A 90 15.07 0.00 6.81
CA LEU A 90 14.37 0.67 5.71
C LEU A 90 15.03 2.01 5.39
N GLN A 91 15.34 2.22 4.11
CA GLN A 91 15.97 3.44 3.61
C GLN A 91 14.92 4.39 3.05
N GLY A 92 15.05 5.69 3.33
CA GLY A 92 14.10 6.72 2.89
C GLY A 92 13.46 7.46 4.06
N GLU A 93 12.45 8.27 3.75
CA GLU A 93 11.65 8.96 4.76
C GLU A 93 10.76 7.96 5.51
N LYS A 94 10.82 8.01 6.84
CA LYS A 94 10.02 7.15 7.71
C LYS A 94 9.08 8.00 8.54
N TRP A 95 7.83 7.56 8.65
CA TRP A 95 6.81 8.22 9.45
C TRP A 95 6.27 7.25 10.49
N LYS A 96 6.03 7.74 11.70
CA LYS A 96 5.48 6.92 12.79
C LYS A 96 4.19 6.23 12.37
N GLN A 97 3.33 6.98 11.67
CA GLN A 97 2.04 6.55 11.15
C GLN A 97 1.91 7.00 9.69
N ASP A 98 0.88 7.78 9.36
CA ASP A 98 0.70 8.43 8.06
C ASP A 98 1.57 9.71 7.97
N ASN A 99 1.87 10.17 6.76
CA ASN A 99 2.60 11.44 6.54
C ASN A 99 1.66 12.65 6.43
N GLU A 100 0.37 12.43 6.57
CA GLU A 100 -0.67 13.45 6.47
C GLU A 100 -1.60 13.41 7.69
N GLY A 101 -2.21 14.55 8.00
CA GLY A 101 -3.22 14.67 9.05
C GLY A 101 -2.67 14.96 10.46
N GLU A 102 -3.57 14.92 11.43
CA GLU A 102 -3.26 15.20 12.84
C GLU A 102 -2.43 14.04 13.42
N GLY A 103 -1.22 14.35 13.90
CA GLY A 103 -0.27 13.34 14.40
C GLY A 103 0.78 12.86 13.39
N ALA A 104 0.85 13.44 12.19
CA ALA A 104 1.93 13.18 11.25
C ALA A 104 3.30 13.55 11.85
N GLU A 105 4.08 12.53 12.22
CA GLU A 105 5.39 12.67 12.85
C GLU A 105 6.45 11.86 12.10
N ARG A 106 7.45 12.56 11.56
CA ARG A 106 8.57 11.94 10.87
C ARG A 106 9.55 11.33 11.88
N MET A 107 10.00 10.12 11.62
CA MET A 107 11.04 9.44 12.38
C MET A 107 12.42 9.89 11.87
N ASN A 108 13.36 10.08 12.80
CA ASN A 108 14.74 10.47 12.49
C ASN A 108 15.57 9.27 12.01
#